data_AF-A0A928SPQ6-F1
#
_entry.id   AF-A0A928SPQ6-F1
#
_cell.length_a   1.000
_cell.length_b   1.000
_cell.length_c   1.000
_cell.angle_alpha   90.00
_cell.angle_beta   90.00
_cell.angle_gamma   90.00
#
_symmetry.space_group_name_H-M   'P 1'
#
loop_
_entity.id
_entity.type
_entity.pdbx_description
1 polymer ?
#
loop_
_entity_poly.entity_id
_entity_poly.type
_entity_poly.pdbx_seq_one_letter_code
_entity_poly.pdbx_strand_id
1 'polypeptide(L)'
;MKKKAEPPPPLNKRGSPEAIAKRRSARAFNELLDPSGASRLDGRTEQRRRRLLSELESGKTRGSGKPLKPVDVLSHVTELLELGESVTTIRKVCRPRPAPAADARLIELLGRLHRAYGFPKEAYAFLGIGDETLRRAGVLGARPGRRSVPPEAEAPASRRRRAES
;
A
#
# COMPACT_ATOMS: atom_id res chain seq x y z
N MET A 1 72.48 -14.99 7.10
CA MET A 1 71.21 -14.33 7.49
C MET A 1 70.07 -14.98 6.72
N LYS A 2 69.25 -15.83 7.36
CA LYS A 2 68.08 -16.48 6.73
C LYS A 2 66.82 -15.75 7.17
N LYS A 3 66.12 -15.08 6.24
CA LYS A 3 64.86 -14.39 6.50
C LYS A 3 63.76 -15.44 6.76
N LYS A 4 63.12 -15.38 7.93
CA LYS A 4 61.92 -16.17 8.25
C LYS A 4 60.75 -15.64 7.41
N ALA A 5 60.03 -16.54 6.73
CA ALA A 5 58.81 -16.21 6.02
C ALA A 5 57.66 -16.03 7.03
N GLU A 6 56.90 -14.94 6.90
CA GLU A 6 55.70 -14.67 7.69
C GLU A 6 54.57 -15.68 7.37
N PRO A 7 53.75 -16.07 8.35
CA PRO A 7 52.60 -16.94 8.12
C PRO A 7 51.48 -16.20 7.36
N PRO A 8 50.70 -16.91 6.52
CA PRO A 8 49.62 -16.31 5.75
C PRO A 8 48.52 -15.73 6.66
N PRO A 9 47.81 -14.67 6.21
CA PRO A 9 46.77 -14.03 7.01
C PRO A 9 45.61 -15.00 7.31
N PRO A 10 44.98 -14.89 8.50
CA PRO A 10 43.95 -15.84 8.93
C PRO A 10 42.70 -15.77 8.05
N LEU A 11 42.28 -16.93 7.54
CA LEU A 11 41.00 -17.11 6.85
C LEU A 11 39.85 -16.64 7.75
N ASN A 12 39.15 -15.60 7.31
CA ASN A 12 37.98 -15.04 7.98
C ASN A 12 36.96 -16.13 8.31
N LYS A 13 36.71 -16.35 9.61
CA LYS A 13 35.70 -17.25 10.18
C LYS A 13 34.25 -16.79 9.92
N ARG A 14 33.92 -16.33 8.71
CA ARG A 14 32.55 -15.96 8.30
C ARG A 14 31.82 -17.16 7.69
N GLY A 15 31.69 -18.24 8.46
CA GLY A 15 30.86 -19.41 8.14
C GLY A 15 31.40 -20.30 6.99
N SER A 16 31.28 -21.62 7.16
CA SER A 16 31.57 -22.60 6.11
C SER A 16 30.84 -22.23 4.80
N PRO A 17 31.44 -22.40 3.61
CA PRO A 17 30.82 -22.09 2.33
C PRO A 17 29.44 -22.75 2.15
N GLU A 18 29.26 -23.95 2.71
CA GLU A 18 27.99 -24.66 2.73
C GLU A 18 26.92 -23.93 3.57
N ALA A 19 27.30 -23.36 4.72
CA ALA A 19 26.39 -22.59 5.56
C ALA A 19 25.98 -21.27 4.89
N ILE A 20 26.87 -20.65 4.12
CA ILE A 20 26.57 -19.48 3.32
C ILE A 20 25.61 -19.86 2.17
N ALA A 21 25.85 -20.98 1.50
CA ALA A 21 24.97 -21.49 0.45
C ALA A 21 23.56 -21.78 0.99
N LYS A 22 23.45 -22.53 2.10
CA LYS A 22 22.16 -22.80 2.78
C LYS A 22 21.42 -21.51 3.13
N ARG A 23 22.12 -20.50 3.67
CA ARG A 23 21.53 -19.19 3.97
C ARG A 23 21.10 -18.43 2.73
N ARG A 24 21.86 -18.49 1.63
CA ARG A 24 21.51 -17.85 0.36
C ARG A 24 20.27 -18.51 -0.26
N SER A 25 20.24 -19.83 -0.31
CA SER A 25 19.10 -20.59 -0.84
C SER A 25 17.83 -20.36 -0.02
N ALA A 26 17.93 -20.37 1.31
CA ALA A 26 16.78 -20.09 2.18
C ALA A 26 16.23 -18.67 1.99
N ARG A 27 17.10 -17.67 1.79
CA ARG A 27 16.67 -16.29 1.51
C ARG A 27 15.97 -16.19 0.16
N ALA A 28 16.56 -16.74 -0.90
CA ALA A 28 15.97 -16.72 -2.23
C ALA A 28 14.63 -17.46 -2.29
N PHE A 29 14.52 -18.57 -1.56
CA PHE A 29 13.27 -19.34 -1.46
C PHE A 29 12.18 -18.58 -0.68
N ASN A 30 12.53 -17.95 0.44
CA ASN A 30 11.60 -17.14 1.21
C ASN A 30 11.15 -15.89 0.42
N GLU A 31 12.05 -15.26 -0.34
CA GLU A 31 11.73 -14.13 -1.22
C GLU A 31 10.79 -14.54 -2.36
N LEU A 32 10.95 -15.75 -2.90
CA LEU A 32 10.10 -16.29 -3.96
C LEU A 32 8.69 -16.66 -3.46
N LEU A 33 8.57 -17.19 -2.24
CA LEU A 33 7.31 -17.68 -1.67
C LEU A 33 6.55 -16.63 -0.85
N ASP A 34 7.24 -15.64 -0.31
CA ASP A 34 6.65 -14.52 0.40
C ASP A 34 7.13 -13.20 -0.22
N PRO A 35 6.62 -12.81 -1.41
CA PRO A 35 6.94 -11.52 -2.03
C PRO A 35 6.46 -10.33 -1.17
N SER A 36 5.57 -10.60 -0.22
CA SER A 36 5.05 -9.69 0.81
C SER A 36 5.87 -9.69 2.10
N GLY A 37 6.89 -10.55 2.22
CA GLY A 37 7.66 -10.79 3.43
C GLY A 37 8.60 -9.64 3.73
N ALA A 38 8.04 -8.51 4.14
CA ALA A 38 8.72 -7.32 4.61
C ALA A 38 10.03 -7.10 3.83
N SER A 39 9.89 -6.87 2.52
CA SER A 39 10.96 -6.28 1.70
C SER A 39 11.61 -5.22 2.56
N ARG A 40 12.85 -5.48 3.03
CA ARG A 40 13.51 -4.74 4.11
C ARG A 40 13.26 -3.27 3.86
N LEU A 41 12.26 -2.72 4.56
CA LEU A 41 11.80 -1.39 4.28
C LEU A 41 13.04 -0.53 4.57
N ASP A 42 13.42 0.33 3.62
CA ASP A 42 14.52 1.27 3.85
C ASP A 42 14.29 1.95 5.21
N GLY A 43 15.33 2.30 5.96
CA GLY A 43 15.21 2.85 7.31
C GLY A 43 14.24 4.04 7.35
N ARG A 44 14.14 4.80 6.25
CA ARG A 44 13.15 5.86 6.03
C ARG A 44 11.71 5.34 5.93
N THR A 45 11.50 4.27 5.18
CA THR A 45 10.20 3.63 4.99
C THR A 45 9.73 2.92 6.26
N GLU A 46 10.62 2.28 7.02
CA GLU A 46 10.30 1.77 8.36
C GLU A 46 9.91 2.89 9.31
N GLN A 47 10.65 4.00 9.30
CA GLN A 47 10.33 5.15 10.14
C GLN A 47 8.96 5.75 9.77
N ARG A 48 8.63 5.84 8.47
CA ARG A 48 7.32 6.26 7.99
C ARG A 48 6.23 5.29 8.46
N ARG A 49 6.41 3.98 8.28
CA ARG A 49 5.48 2.94 8.76
C ARG A 49 5.21 3.07 10.25
N ARG A 50 6.27 3.13 11.07
CA ARG A 50 6.16 3.27 12.54
C ARG A 50 5.43 4.55 12.92
N ARG A 51 5.70 5.64 12.21
CA ARG A 51 5.01 6.93 12.40
C ARG A 51 3.51 6.80 12.14
N LEU A 52 3.11 6.27 10.98
CA LEU A 52 1.69 6.11 10.64
C LEU A 52 0.95 5.25 11.66
N LEU A 53 1.56 4.16 12.11
CA LEU A 53 1.00 3.30 13.16
C LEU A 53 0.81 4.07 14.47
N SER A 54 1.79 4.86 14.89
CA SER A 54 1.68 5.67 16.12
C SER A 54 0.61 6.78 16.04
N GLU A 55 0.42 7.37 14.85
CA GLU A 55 -0.62 8.39 14.62
C GLU A 55 -2.02 7.76 14.64
N LEU A 56 -2.16 6.54 14.08
CA LEU A 56 -3.39 5.76 14.14
C LEU A 56 -3.71 5.28 15.56
N GLU A 57 -2.71 4.85 16.32
CA GLU A 57 -2.86 4.42 17.72
C GLU A 57 -3.30 5.57 18.62
N SER A 58 -2.59 6.70 18.53
CA SER A 58 -2.89 7.88 19.34
C SER A 58 -4.17 8.61 18.90
N GLY A 59 -4.66 8.33 17.69
CA GLY A 59 -5.79 9.03 17.09
C GLY A 59 -5.53 10.53 16.92
N LYS A 60 -4.25 10.94 16.86
CA LYS A 60 -3.83 12.34 16.77
C LYS A 60 -2.77 12.50 15.68
N THR A 61 -2.86 13.62 14.97
CA THR A 61 -1.82 13.99 14.01
C THR A 61 -0.54 14.41 14.74
N ARG A 62 0.61 13.95 14.25
CA ARG A 62 1.91 14.31 14.84
C ARG A 62 2.19 15.79 14.66
N GLY A 63 2.63 16.45 15.74
CA GLY A 63 3.05 17.86 15.73
C GLY A 63 1.93 18.87 16.04
N SER A 64 0.69 18.61 15.62
CA SER A 64 -0.43 19.52 15.93
C SER A 64 -1.31 19.07 17.09
N GLY A 65 -1.24 17.78 17.47
CA GLY A 65 -2.05 17.20 18.55
C GLY A 65 -3.55 17.15 18.23
N LYS A 66 -3.96 17.55 17.01
CA LYS A 66 -5.35 17.56 16.56
C LYS A 66 -5.86 16.12 16.40
N PRO A 67 -7.15 15.88 16.69
CA PRO A 67 -7.76 14.58 16.46
C PRO A 67 -7.68 14.21 14.98
N LEU A 68 -7.32 12.96 14.72
CA LEU A 68 -7.18 12.41 13.39
C LEU A 68 -8.56 12.34 12.72
N LYS A 69 -8.71 12.91 11.52
CA LYS A 69 -9.99 12.89 10.82
C LYS A 69 -10.24 11.50 10.23
N PRO A 70 -11.50 11.11 10.00
CA PRO A 70 -11.81 9.83 9.36
C PRO A 70 -11.18 9.66 7.96
N VAL A 71 -11.05 10.75 7.21
CA VAL A 71 -10.37 10.75 5.90
C VAL A 71 -8.85 10.50 6.07
N ASP A 72 -8.24 11.08 7.11
CA ASP A 72 -6.82 10.87 7.40
C ASP A 72 -6.56 9.42 7.83
N VAL A 73 -7.50 8.81 8.58
CA VAL A 73 -7.45 7.37 8.91
C VAL A 73 -7.43 6.52 7.63
N LEU A 74 -8.33 6.80 6.67
CA LEU A 74 -8.36 6.09 5.39
C LEU A 74 -7.05 6.25 4.62
N SER A 75 -6.50 7.47 4.60
CA SER A 75 -5.22 7.76 3.95
C SER A 75 -4.07 6.98 4.59
N HIS A 76 -3.96 7.01 5.92
CA HIS A 76 -2.90 6.29 6.65
C HIS A 76 -3.02 4.77 6.49
N VAL A 77 -4.24 4.22 6.50
CA VAL A 77 -4.47 2.79 6.29
C VAL A 77 -4.09 2.39 4.86
N THR A 78 -4.48 3.19 3.87
CA THR A 78 -4.11 2.95 2.46
C THR A 78 -2.59 2.92 2.29
N GLU A 79 -1.90 3.90 2.88
CA GLU A 79 -0.46 3.99 2.81
C GLU A 79 0.23 2.82 3.53
N LEU A 80 -0.30 2.35 4.65
CA LEU A 80 0.19 1.15 5.33
C LEU A 80 0.00 -0.11 4.48
N LEU A 81 -1.15 -0.26 3.81
CA LEU A 81 -1.40 -1.37 2.88
C LEU A 81 -0.42 -1.35 1.70
N GLU A 82 -0.13 -0.17 1.14
CA GLU A 82 0.88 0.00 0.08
C GLU A 82 2.30 -0.34 0.56
N LEU A 83 2.61 -0.12 1.84
CA LEU A 83 3.86 -0.52 2.47
C LEU A 83 3.94 -2.03 2.82
N GLY A 84 2.90 -2.80 2.46
CA GLY A 84 2.83 -4.24 2.69
C GLY A 84 2.28 -4.64 4.06
N GLU A 85 1.73 -3.70 4.84
CA GLU A 85 1.03 -4.07 6.07
C GLU A 85 -0.27 -4.80 5.77
N SER A 86 -0.60 -5.76 6.64
CA SER A 86 -1.90 -6.40 6.60
C SER A 86 -2.93 -5.63 7.44
N VAL A 87 -4.20 -5.67 7.02
CA VAL A 87 -5.33 -5.11 7.79
C VAL A 87 -5.36 -5.67 9.22
N THR A 88 -4.96 -6.94 9.40
CA THR A 88 -4.94 -7.60 10.71
C THR A 88 -3.89 -6.99 11.64
N THR A 89 -2.69 -6.64 11.13
CA THR A 89 -1.68 -5.91 11.90
C THR A 89 -2.17 -4.51 12.27
N ILE A 90 -2.76 -3.79 11.33
CA ILE A 90 -3.27 -2.43 11.58
C ILE A 90 -4.37 -2.46 12.65
N ARG A 91 -5.27 -3.45 12.61
CA ARG A 91 -6.35 -3.63 13.62
C ARG A 91 -5.85 -3.94 15.03
N LYS A 92 -4.64 -4.48 15.19
CA LYS A 92 -4.04 -4.70 16.52
C LYS A 92 -3.63 -3.38 17.18
N VAL A 93 -3.25 -2.39 16.38
CA VAL A 93 -2.73 -1.09 16.83
C VAL A 93 -3.86 -0.07 16.94
N CYS A 94 -4.77 -0.05 15.98
CA CYS A 94 -5.89 0.88 15.96
C CYS A 94 -7.21 0.12 15.80
N ARG A 95 -8.13 0.32 16.74
CA ARG A 95 -9.52 -0.13 16.62
C ARG A 95 -10.37 1.06 16.20
N PRO A 96 -10.68 1.20 14.90
CA PRO A 96 -11.53 2.30 14.44
C PRO A 96 -12.92 2.15 15.07
N ARG A 97 -13.56 3.29 15.36
CA ARG A 97 -14.96 3.30 15.77
C ARG A 97 -15.80 2.69 14.63
N PRO A 98 -16.73 1.78 14.93
CA PRO A 98 -17.60 1.21 13.90
C PRO A 98 -18.33 2.32 13.14
N ALA A 99 -18.39 2.18 11.82
CA ALA A 99 -19.13 3.08 10.96
C ALA A 99 -20.61 3.17 11.40
N PRO A 100 -21.25 4.34 11.21
CA PRO A 100 -22.68 4.46 11.43
C PRO A 100 -23.46 3.54 10.47
N ALA A 101 -24.72 3.28 10.80
CA ALA A 101 -25.61 2.49 9.95
C ALA A 101 -25.62 3.03 8.52
N ALA A 102 -25.67 2.11 7.55
CA ALA A 102 -25.64 2.45 6.14
C ALA A 102 -26.95 3.15 5.72
N ASP A 103 -26.93 4.48 5.71
CA ASP A 103 -28.00 5.31 5.19
C ASP A 103 -27.70 5.76 3.75
N ALA A 104 -28.73 6.27 3.05
CA ALA A 104 -28.60 6.72 1.67
C ALA A 104 -27.54 7.84 1.52
N ARG A 105 -27.43 8.71 2.54
CA ARG A 105 -26.46 9.80 2.58
C ARG A 105 -25.03 9.29 2.66
N LEU A 106 -24.74 8.30 3.51
CA LEU A 106 -23.41 7.69 3.62
C LEU A 106 -23.04 7.02 2.30
N ILE A 107 -23.97 6.31 1.65
CA ILE A 107 -23.72 5.63 0.37
C ILE A 107 -23.33 6.65 -0.72
N GLU A 108 -24.06 7.75 -0.84
CA GLU A 108 -23.76 8.80 -1.82
C GLU A 108 -22.41 9.48 -1.54
N LEU A 109 -22.16 9.84 -0.28
CA LEU A 109 -20.89 10.43 0.14
C LEU A 109 -19.71 9.48 -0.10
N LEU A 110 -19.89 8.19 0.18
CA LEU A 110 -18.88 7.17 -0.02
C LEU A 110 -18.55 6.98 -1.51
N GLY A 111 -19.56 7.00 -2.38
CA GLY A 111 -19.37 6.97 -3.83
C GLY A 111 -18.59 8.18 -4.34
N ARG A 112 -18.92 9.39 -3.86
CA ARG A 112 -18.17 10.62 -4.18
C ARG A 112 -16.73 10.56 -3.66
N LEU A 113 -16.55 10.12 -2.42
CA LEU A 113 -15.24 9.97 -1.79
C LEU A 113 -14.37 8.97 -2.56
N HIS A 114 -14.93 7.83 -2.96
CA HIS A 114 -14.22 6.82 -3.72
C HIS A 114 -13.83 7.34 -5.11
N ARG A 115 -14.69 8.10 -5.79
CA ARG A 115 -14.33 8.75 -7.07
C ARG A 115 -13.22 9.80 -6.92
N ALA A 116 -13.17 10.50 -5.79
CA ALA A 116 -12.19 11.56 -5.54
C ALA A 116 -10.81 11.02 -5.11
N TYR A 117 -10.79 10.01 -4.24
CA TYR A 117 -9.55 9.52 -3.61
C TYR A 117 -9.13 8.12 -4.04
N GLY A 118 -10.06 7.28 -4.51
CA GLY A 118 -9.76 5.93 -4.98
C GLY A 118 -9.28 4.96 -3.91
N PHE A 119 -9.66 5.14 -2.64
CA PHE A 119 -9.20 4.27 -1.56
C PHE A 119 -9.53 2.78 -1.81
N PRO A 120 -8.65 1.85 -1.39
CA PRO A 120 -8.88 0.42 -1.54
C PRO A 120 -10.05 -0.06 -0.68
N LYS A 121 -10.72 -1.14 -1.12
CA LYS A 121 -11.85 -1.74 -0.40
C LYS A 121 -11.48 -2.15 1.02
N GLU A 122 -10.24 -2.60 1.22
CA GLU A 122 -9.67 -3.02 2.50
C GLU A 122 -9.64 -1.86 3.51
N ALA A 123 -9.41 -0.62 3.07
CA ALA A 123 -9.44 0.55 3.93
C ALA A 123 -10.87 0.89 4.38
N TYR A 124 -11.87 0.71 3.53
CA TYR A 124 -13.27 0.87 3.92
C TYR A 124 -13.75 -0.25 4.86
N ALA A 125 -13.34 -1.49 4.59
CA ALA A 125 -13.60 -2.64 5.46
C ALA A 125 -12.92 -2.48 6.83
N PHE A 126 -11.76 -1.80 6.89
CA PHE A 126 -11.12 -1.44 8.14
C PHE A 126 -12.02 -0.56 9.02
N LEU A 127 -12.71 0.44 8.45
CA LEU A 127 -13.68 1.28 9.16
C LEU A 127 -15.00 0.57 9.52
N GLY A 128 -15.18 -0.69 9.13
CA GLY A 128 -16.41 -1.45 9.37
C GLY A 128 -17.52 -1.15 8.37
N ILE A 129 -17.20 -0.56 7.21
CA ILE A 129 -18.16 -0.41 6.12
C ILE A 129 -18.28 -1.77 5.42
N GLY A 130 -19.49 -2.35 5.47
CA GLY A 130 -19.75 -3.66 4.89
C GLY A 130 -19.80 -3.68 3.36
N ASP A 131 -19.59 -4.86 2.79
CA ASP A 131 -19.56 -5.07 1.33
C ASP A 131 -20.87 -4.71 0.62
N GLU A 132 -22.01 -4.83 1.31
CA GLU A 132 -23.31 -4.37 0.78
C GLU A 132 -23.33 -2.86 0.56
N THR A 133 -22.87 -2.08 1.55
CA THR A 133 -22.77 -0.63 1.45
C THR A 133 -21.78 -0.22 0.37
N LEU A 134 -20.64 -0.92 0.27
CA LEU A 134 -19.64 -0.67 -0.76
C LEU A 134 -20.14 -0.99 -2.17
N ARG A 135 -20.95 -2.05 -2.33
CA ARG A 135 -21.62 -2.37 -3.61
C ARG A 135 -22.61 -1.27 -3.99
N ARG A 136 -23.46 -0.84 -3.05
CA ARG A 136 -24.43 0.25 -3.28
C ARG A 136 -23.76 1.59 -3.60
N ALA A 137 -22.60 1.85 -3.01
CA ALA A 137 -21.80 3.05 -3.28
C ALA A 137 -21.01 2.97 -4.61
N GLY A 138 -21.07 1.84 -5.32
CA GLY A 138 -20.34 1.62 -6.57
C GLY A 138 -18.85 1.33 -6.40
N VAL A 139 -18.38 1.09 -5.17
CA VAL A 139 -16.97 0.77 -4.85
C VAL A 139 -16.61 -0.66 -5.25
N LEU A 140 -17.49 -1.62 -4.98
CA LEU A 140 -17.31 -3.04 -5.34
C LEU A 140 -17.97 -3.41 -6.68
N GLY A 141 -18.33 -2.41 -7.49
CA GLY A 141 -19.20 -2.57 -8.67
C GLY A 141 -18.58 -2.26 -10.03
N ALA A 142 -17.32 -1.81 -10.09
CA ALA A 142 -16.59 -1.83 -11.35
C ALA A 142 -15.99 -3.23 -11.53
N ARG A 143 -16.53 -4.02 -12.47
CA ARG A 143 -15.74 -5.09 -13.09
C ARG A 143 -14.34 -4.53 -13.41
N PRO A 144 -13.24 -5.25 -13.19
CA PRO A 144 -11.92 -4.79 -13.62
C PRO A 144 -11.94 -4.75 -15.16
N GLY A 145 -12.25 -3.58 -15.70
CA GLY A 145 -12.67 -3.46 -17.08
C GLY A 145 -12.69 -2.00 -17.50
N ARG A 146 -11.52 -1.55 -17.94
CA ARG A 146 -11.22 -0.29 -18.63
C ARG A 146 -11.15 0.94 -17.72
N ARG A 147 -9.92 1.44 -17.60
CA ARG A 147 -9.64 2.88 -17.51
C ARG A 147 -10.60 3.59 -18.45
N SER A 148 -11.49 4.42 -17.90
CA SER A 148 -12.18 5.44 -18.67
C SER A 148 -11.12 6.40 -19.18
N VAL A 149 -10.58 6.10 -20.37
CA VAL A 149 -10.01 7.12 -21.23
C VAL A 149 -11.11 8.17 -21.40
N PRO A 150 -10.85 9.46 -21.16
CA PRO A 150 -11.85 10.49 -21.40
C PRO A 150 -12.37 10.34 -22.84
N PRO A 151 -13.67 10.52 -23.11
CA PRO A 151 -14.17 10.51 -24.48
C PRO A 151 -13.41 11.59 -25.23
N GLU A 152 -12.55 11.16 -26.13
CA GLU A 152 -11.93 11.97 -27.16
C GLU A 152 -13.08 12.66 -27.88
N ALA A 153 -13.24 13.96 -27.60
CA ALA A 153 -14.27 14.78 -28.18
C ALA A 153 -14.16 14.62 -29.70
N GLU A 154 -15.24 14.18 -30.31
CA GLU A 154 -15.39 13.99 -31.74
C GLU A 154 -14.77 15.17 -32.50
N ALA A 155 -13.65 14.91 -33.18
CA ALA A 155 -13.19 15.79 -34.23
C ALA A 155 -14.23 15.74 -35.37
N PRO A 156 -14.90 16.85 -35.74
CA PRO A 156 -15.88 16.81 -36.81
C PRO A 156 -15.17 16.54 -38.15
N ALA A 157 -15.55 15.43 -38.75
CA ALA A 157 -15.24 15.09 -40.13
C ALA A 157 -15.91 16.10 -41.08
N SER A 158 -15.23 17.18 -41.43
CA SER A 158 -15.66 18.06 -42.52
C SER A 158 -14.49 18.81 -43.18
N ARG A 159 -13.83 18.16 -44.15
CA ARG A 159 -13.38 18.76 -45.44
C ARG A 159 -12.54 17.76 -46.24
N ARG A 160 -13.21 16.86 -46.95
CA ARG A 160 -12.75 16.43 -48.27
C ARG A 160 -13.73 17.00 -49.28
N ARG A 161 -13.30 17.98 -50.07
CA ARG A 161 -13.75 18.25 -51.45
C ARG A 161 -12.93 19.43 -52.02
N ARG A 162 -12.51 19.24 -53.28
CA ARG A 162 -11.84 20.15 -54.21
C ARG A 162 -10.31 20.27 -54.12
N ALA A 163 -9.66 19.32 -54.80
CA ALA A 163 -8.50 19.62 -55.65
C ALA A 163 -8.52 18.63 -56.83
N GLU A 164 -9.40 18.89 -57.80
CA GLU A 164 -9.32 18.33 -59.15
C GLU A 164 -9.87 19.39 -60.11
N SER A 165 -8.94 19.98 -60.87
CA SER A 165 -9.03 20.75 -62.13
C SER A 165 -8.09 21.95 -62.07
#